data_AF-U9UZ92-F1
#
_entry.id   AF-U9UZ92-F1
#
_cell.length_a   1.000
_cell.length_b   1.000
_cell.length_c   1.000
_cell.angle_alpha   90.00
_cell.angle_beta   90.00
_cell.angle_gamma   90.00
#
_symmetry.space_group_name_H-M   'P 1'
#
loop_
_entity.id
_entity.type
_entity.pdbx_description
1 polymer ?
#
loop_
_entity_poly.entity_id
_entity_poly.type
_entity_poly.pdbx_seq_one_letter_code
_entity_poly.pdbx_strand_id
1 'polypeptide(L)'
;MELTNTNDENSFDPTPKLKSNPIPINFISFNNNDTKCFNCGEYYVLTHYCYQRYCKKCLSNYLTNITDNNIYLDVYIFTRNLKCSEHEIIRTKEPQNIQGCCKNCLEILWFKQIPTNHFSISGFGFSSIFERNLYDILKVNVVESEKYCKLCGKSLYQGTDSSIKHKVRLCSYCYLITYGNIESTFTKKLIPIIYLPWWHNKPHCDGCGKELKITSDCQKYCGGCFIFYIGCRYCLTTNIIFGLTTRSQCRKCQRVSYIIDNLNILSGNSELDDFLANILPESYNNFKADEFADKIKSSEYYIPLEINSTIRSLCQNYKNAQSEKLIEWISYPQFTDVKEIARGGFGIIYRGTLDRQSVILKKFKNSQDTSRYFLNELKSNQYCYEIKHHIIRTHGVTKDPKLGEYMLVMQYASGGDLHNWLQKSFVNIKWNKDKLIILWQISEGLETIHKADYIHRDFHSGNILYDLFHNNSIKEKFKFKERHQWLIGDLGLSQPANSTSSNNEIYGYRHDYVGTNNRL
;
A
#
# COMPACT_ATOMS: atom_id res chain seq x y z
N MET A 1 -26.20 7.08 -18.09
CA MET A 1 -26.32 6.67 -16.68
C MET A 1 -25.63 7.76 -15.87
N GLU A 2 -26.40 8.51 -15.08
CA GLU A 2 -25.85 9.63 -14.31
C GLU A 2 -24.85 9.10 -13.28
N LEU A 3 -23.58 9.44 -13.45
CA LEU A 3 -22.63 9.42 -12.35
C LEU A 3 -22.86 10.72 -11.61
N THR A 4 -23.64 10.63 -10.54
CA THR A 4 -23.94 11.76 -9.68
C THR A 4 -22.72 12.03 -8.80
N ASN A 5 -22.17 13.24 -8.95
CA ASN A 5 -21.20 13.80 -8.03
C ASN A 5 -21.98 14.24 -6.78
N THR A 6 -22.31 13.31 -5.89
CA THR A 6 -23.23 13.62 -4.78
C THR A 6 -22.49 14.22 -3.59
N ASN A 7 -22.54 15.55 -3.51
CA ASN A 7 -22.63 16.27 -2.23
C ASN A 7 -24.01 16.09 -1.56
N ASP A 8 -24.92 15.30 -2.14
CA ASP A 8 -26.19 14.91 -1.49
C ASP A 8 -26.00 13.66 -0.61
N GLU A 9 -26.21 13.81 0.68
CA GLU A 9 -26.06 12.79 1.73
C GLU A 9 -27.13 11.68 1.71
N ASN A 10 -28.06 11.66 0.74
CA ASN A 10 -29.18 10.71 0.72
C ASN A 10 -28.93 9.47 -0.18
N SER A 11 -28.49 8.40 0.49
CA SER A 11 -28.60 6.97 0.16
C SER A 11 -28.17 6.48 -1.23
N PHE A 12 -26.86 6.49 -1.50
CA PHE A 12 -26.30 5.65 -2.57
C PHE A 12 -26.13 4.19 -2.09
N ASP A 13 -26.89 3.25 -2.66
CA ASP A 13 -26.72 1.80 -2.43
C ASP A 13 -25.90 1.16 -3.56
N PRO A 14 -24.67 0.67 -3.31
CA PRO A 14 -23.85 -0.04 -4.29
C PRO A 14 -24.52 -1.29 -4.90
N THR A 15 -25.47 -1.92 -4.21
CA THR A 15 -26.15 -3.14 -4.69
C THR A 15 -27.66 -3.05 -4.43
N PRO A 16 -28.40 -2.15 -5.10
CA PRO A 16 -29.78 -1.77 -4.73
C PRO A 16 -30.81 -2.90 -4.84
N LYS A 17 -30.45 -4.00 -5.52
CA LYS A 17 -31.31 -5.19 -5.67
C LYS A 17 -31.06 -6.27 -4.62
N LEU A 18 -30.07 -6.08 -3.75
CA LEU A 18 -29.77 -6.97 -2.62
C LEU A 18 -30.11 -6.23 -1.33
N LYS A 19 -30.48 -6.93 -0.26
CA LYS A 19 -30.55 -6.31 1.08
C LYS A 19 -29.21 -6.47 1.81
N SER A 20 -28.94 -5.58 2.76
CA SER A 20 -27.83 -5.80 3.70
C SER A 20 -28.19 -6.92 4.67
N ASN A 21 -27.25 -7.79 4.99
CA ASN A 21 -27.52 -8.90 5.89
C ASN A 21 -27.79 -8.46 7.33
N PRO A 22 -28.63 -9.21 8.07
CA PRO A 22 -28.82 -9.02 9.50
C PRO A 22 -27.62 -9.53 10.31
N ILE A 23 -26.92 -10.54 9.79
CA ILE A 23 -25.74 -11.18 10.42
C ILE A 23 -24.51 -11.10 9.50
N PRO A 24 -23.28 -11.12 10.04
CA PRO A 24 -22.08 -11.03 9.21
C PRO A 24 -21.81 -12.31 8.39
N ILE A 25 -21.34 -12.13 7.16
CA ILE A 25 -20.96 -13.22 6.25
C ILE A 25 -19.53 -13.68 6.52
N ASN A 26 -19.40 -14.69 7.38
CA ASN A 26 -18.10 -15.18 7.87
C ASN A 26 -17.57 -16.42 7.11
N PHE A 27 -18.32 -16.91 6.10
CA PHE A 27 -17.96 -18.11 5.36
C PHE A 27 -17.07 -17.85 4.14
N ILE A 28 -16.66 -16.60 3.86
CA ILE A 28 -15.80 -16.22 2.73
C ILE A 28 -14.54 -15.54 3.27
N SER A 29 -13.36 -15.79 2.69
CA SER A 29 -12.15 -15.02 3.04
C SER A 29 -12.04 -13.71 2.26
N PHE A 30 -11.46 -12.68 2.89
CA PHE A 30 -11.02 -11.44 2.22
C PHE A 30 -9.65 -11.56 1.54
N ASN A 31 -9.01 -12.72 1.66
CA ASN A 31 -7.81 -13.10 0.93
C ASN A 31 -8.03 -14.46 0.25
N ASN A 32 -7.98 -14.48 -1.08
CA ASN A 32 -8.18 -15.71 -1.81
C ASN A 32 -7.07 -16.75 -1.57
N ASN A 33 -5.90 -16.39 -1.03
CA ASN A 33 -4.81 -17.33 -0.69
C ASN A 33 -5.09 -18.13 0.58
N ASP A 34 -6.04 -17.72 1.42
CA ASP A 34 -6.30 -18.39 2.68
C ASP A 34 -6.85 -19.80 2.45
N THR A 35 -6.29 -20.79 3.15
CA THR A 35 -6.70 -22.19 3.06
C THR A 35 -7.64 -22.61 4.19
N LYS A 36 -7.56 -21.94 5.33
CA LYS A 36 -8.38 -22.19 6.52
C LYS A 36 -9.32 -21.04 6.82
N CYS A 37 -10.52 -21.38 7.27
CA CYS A 37 -11.55 -20.44 7.64
C CYS A 37 -11.16 -19.67 8.89
N PHE A 38 -11.10 -18.34 8.77
CA PHE A 38 -10.80 -17.46 9.90
C PHE A 38 -11.77 -17.65 11.09
N ASN A 39 -13.03 -17.98 10.83
CA ASN A 39 -14.06 -18.08 11.86
C ASN A 39 -14.09 -19.42 12.60
N CYS A 40 -13.77 -20.54 11.94
CA CYS A 40 -13.90 -21.88 12.55
C CYS A 40 -12.68 -22.78 12.40
N GLY A 41 -11.63 -22.35 11.72
CA GLY A 41 -10.39 -23.11 11.53
C GLY A 41 -10.45 -24.22 10.46
N GLU A 42 -11.64 -24.60 10.01
CA GLU A 42 -11.85 -25.62 8.97
C GLU A 42 -11.29 -25.19 7.61
N TYR A 43 -10.92 -26.15 6.77
CA TYR A 43 -10.48 -25.85 5.41
C TYR A 43 -11.61 -25.25 4.58
N TYR A 44 -11.28 -24.20 3.82
CA TYR A 44 -12.17 -23.70 2.79
C TYR A 44 -12.34 -24.75 1.68
N VAL A 45 -13.58 -24.93 1.23
CA VAL A 45 -13.89 -25.72 0.03
C VAL A 45 -13.97 -24.79 -1.18
N LEU A 46 -13.80 -25.34 -2.37
CA LEU A 46 -13.87 -24.59 -3.63
C LEU A 46 -15.27 -24.73 -4.23
N THR A 47 -15.78 -23.63 -4.79
CA THR A 47 -16.92 -23.69 -5.70
C THR A 47 -16.55 -24.40 -6.98
N HIS A 48 -17.54 -25.02 -7.62
CA HIS A 48 -17.38 -25.75 -8.88
C HIS A 48 -16.88 -24.83 -10.01
N TYR A 49 -17.45 -23.63 -10.10
CA TYR A 49 -17.03 -22.59 -11.04
C TYR A 49 -16.16 -21.55 -10.35
N CYS A 50 -15.16 -21.05 -11.07
CA CYS A 50 -14.31 -19.93 -10.66
C CYS A 50 -13.45 -20.16 -9.41
N TYR A 51 -13.47 -21.37 -8.82
CA TYR A 51 -12.63 -21.79 -7.70
C TYR A 51 -12.69 -20.83 -6.50
N GLN A 52 -13.87 -20.33 -6.17
CA GLN A 52 -14.06 -19.44 -5.05
C GLN A 52 -14.02 -20.25 -3.76
N ARG A 53 -13.25 -19.77 -2.79
CA ARG A 53 -13.12 -20.40 -1.48
C ARG A 53 -14.26 -19.98 -0.56
N TYR A 54 -14.98 -20.96 0.00
CA TYR A 54 -15.99 -20.72 1.02
C TYR A 54 -16.01 -21.84 2.08
N CYS A 55 -16.46 -21.54 3.29
CA CYS A 55 -16.48 -22.47 4.41
C CYS A 55 -17.86 -23.10 4.52
N LYS A 56 -17.94 -24.41 4.27
CA LYS A 56 -19.22 -25.15 4.28
C LYS A 56 -19.91 -25.11 5.65
N LYS A 57 -19.14 -25.25 6.74
CA LYS A 57 -19.66 -25.19 8.13
C LYS A 57 -20.24 -23.82 8.46
N CYS A 58 -19.47 -22.75 8.21
CA CYS A 58 -19.94 -21.38 8.44
C CYS A 58 -21.11 -20.99 7.54
N LEU A 59 -21.17 -21.47 6.29
CA LEU A 59 -22.32 -21.27 5.41
C LEU A 59 -23.57 -21.96 5.98
N SER A 60 -23.45 -23.20 6.45
CA SER A 60 -24.56 -23.93 7.06
C SER A 60 -25.12 -23.17 8.28
N ASN A 61 -24.23 -22.71 9.17
CA ASN A 61 -24.61 -21.90 10.34
C ASN A 61 -25.20 -20.53 9.95
N TYR A 62 -24.75 -19.94 8.85
CA TYR A 62 -25.34 -18.70 8.35
C TYR A 62 -26.76 -18.95 7.85
N LEU A 63 -27.00 -20.03 7.10
CA LEU A 63 -28.32 -20.38 6.58
C LEU A 63 -29.31 -20.79 7.68
N THR A 64 -28.86 -21.32 8.81
CA THR A 64 -29.74 -21.59 9.97
C THR A 64 -30.21 -20.33 10.68
N ASN A 65 -29.42 -19.25 10.61
CA ASN A 65 -29.64 -18.06 11.41
C ASN A 65 -30.38 -16.94 10.66
N ILE A 66 -30.60 -17.08 9.35
CA ILE A 66 -31.44 -16.16 8.59
C ILE A 66 -32.84 -16.75 8.47
N THR A 67 -33.83 -15.98 8.91
CA THR A 67 -35.22 -16.43 9.05
C THR A 67 -36.19 -15.76 8.08
N ASP A 68 -35.74 -14.74 7.33
CA ASP A 68 -36.58 -14.05 6.34
C ASP A 68 -36.21 -14.44 4.90
N ASN A 69 -37.07 -14.10 3.95
CA ASN A 69 -36.95 -14.48 2.54
C ASN A 69 -36.24 -13.43 1.66
N ASN A 70 -35.49 -12.50 2.24
CA ASN A 70 -34.85 -11.44 1.47
C ASN A 70 -33.67 -11.96 0.63
N ILE A 71 -33.43 -11.31 -0.51
CA ILE A 71 -32.27 -11.62 -1.36
C ILE A 71 -31.05 -10.88 -0.82
N TYR A 72 -30.16 -11.63 -0.18
CA TYR A 72 -28.93 -11.11 0.43
C TYR A 72 -27.67 -11.37 -0.40
N LEU A 73 -27.69 -12.46 -1.16
CA LEU A 73 -26.55 -12.96 -1.90
C LEU A 73 -26.95 -13.25 -3.34
N ASP A 74 -26.13 -12.84 -4.29
CA ASP A 74 -26.25 -13.22 -5.70
C ASP A 74 -25.39 -14.46 -5.95
N VAL A 75 -26.00 -15.64 -5.87
CA VAL A 75 -25.33 -16.96 -5.84
C VAL A 75 -25.98 -17.86 -6.86
N TYR A 76 -25.17 -18.67 -7.55
CA TYR A 76 -25.68 -19.76 -8.36
C TYR A 76 -25.51 -21.06 -7.61
N ILE A 77 -26.56 -21.85 -7.63
CA ILE A 77 -26.68 -23.08 -6.87
C ILE A 77 -27.11 -24.21 -7.78
N PHE A 78 -26.69 -25.41 -7.44
CA PHE A 78 -27.06 -26.64 -8.12
C PHE A 78 -27.54 -27.65 -7.09
N THR A 79 -28.60 -28.38 -7.43
CA THR A 79 -29.21 -29.38 -6.55
C THR A 79 -29.05 -30.75 -7.20
N ARG A 80 -28.18 -31.60 -6.62
CA ARG A 80 -27.73 -32.85 -7.26
C ARG A 80 -28.68 -34.05 -7.06
N ASN A 81 -29.67 -33.97 -6.15
CA ASN A 81 -30.48 -35.11 -5.74
C ASN A 81 -31.97 -35.00 -6.10
N LEU A 82 -32.42 -35.93 -6.95
CA LEU A 82 -33.80 -36.18 -7.38
C LEU A 82 -34.65 -36.93 -6.32
N LYS A 83 -34.10 -37.22 -5.13
CA LYS A 83 -34.73 -38.05 -4.07
C LYS A 83 -35.21 -37.26 -2.85
N CYS A 84 -35.08 -35.93 -2.84
CA CYS A 84 -35.71 -35.12 -1.80
C CYS A 84 -37.20 -34.99 -2.16
N SER A 85 -38.06 -35.67 -1.41
CA SER A 85 -39.51 -35.78 -1.66
C SER A 85 -40.29 -34.49 -1.44
N GLU A 86 -39.65 -33.40 -1.01
CA GLU A 86 -40.33 -32.14 -0.69
C GLU A 86 -40.43 -31.16 -1.86
N HIS A 87 -39.72 -31.35 -2.98
CA HIS A 87 -39.82 -30.43 -4.12
C HIS A 87 -39.70 -31.13 -5.48
N GLU A 88 -40.68 -30.87 -6.35
CA GLU A 88 -40.62 -31.20 -7.77
C GLU A 88 -39.36 -30.60 -8.41
N ILE A 89 -38.68 -31.44 -9.18
CA ILE A 89 -37.45 -31.15 -9.88
C ILE A 89 -37.76 -30.18 -11.01
N ILE A 90 -37.69 -28.87 -10.75
CA ILE A 90 -37.73 -27.90 -11.84
C ILE A 90 -36.31 -27.71 -12.36
N ARG A 91 -35.91 -28.60 -13.28
CA ARG A 91 -34.95 -28.22 -14.33
C ARG A 91 -35.54 -26.96 -14.97
N THR A 92 -34.95 -25.78 -14.72
CA THR A 92 -35.23 -24.43 -15.32
C THR A 92 -35.82 -23.32 -14.43
N LYS A 93 -36.14 -23.52 -13.14
CA LYS A 93 -36.48 -22.37 -12.26
C LYS A 93 -35.41 -22.13 -11.20
N GLU A 94 -34.80 -20.95 -11.30
CA GLU A 94 -33.74 -20.49 -10.41
C GLU A 94 -34.28 -20.27 -9.00
N PRO A 95 -33.79 -20.98 -7.97
CA PRO A 95 -34.08 -20.55 -6.61
C PRO A 95 -33.28 -19.27 -6.38
N GLN A 96 -33.97 -18.13 -6.36
CA GLN A 96 -33.41 -16.82 -6.05
C GLN A 96 -32.90 -16.72 -4.61
N ASN A 97 -33.27 -17.70 -3.78
CA ASN A 97 -33.02 -17.69 -2.36
C ASN A 97 -32.39 -19.00 -1.88
N ILE A 98 -31.15 -18.89 -1.38
CA ILE A 98 -30.37 -19.99 -0.81
C ILE A 98 -31.04 -20.64 0.40
N GLN A 99 -31.96 -19.95 1.07
CA GLN A 99 -32.68 -20.42 2.26
C GLN A 99 -33.75 -21.47 1.94
N GLY A 100 -34.31 -21.47 0.72
CA GLY A 100 -35.33 -22.43 0.29
C GLY A 100 -34.78 -23.81 -0.10
N CYS A 101 -33.46 -24.02 0.01
CA CYS A 101 -32.80 -25.23 -0.48
C CYS A 101 -32.48 -26.23 0.63
N CYS A 102 -32.63 -27.53 0.35
CA CYS A 102 -32.21 -28.58 1.27
C CYS A 102 -30.70 -28.49 1.58
N LYS A 103 -30.36 -28.32 2.86
CA LYS A 103 -28.99 -28.13 3.36
C LYS A 103 -28.02 -29.23 2.92
N ASN A 104 -28.52 -30.45 2.71
CA ASN A 104 -27.71 -31.62 2.33
C ASN A 104 -27.57 -31.79 0.80
N CYS A 105 -28.39 -31.09 0.01
CA CYS A 105 -28.41 -31.21 -1.45
C CYS A 105 -27.89 -29.96 -2.18
N LEU A 106 -27.58 -28.89 -1.44
CA LEU A 106 -27.12 -27.62 -1.96
C LEU A 106 -25.63 -27.67 -2.34
N GLU A 107 -25.32 -27.52 -3.63
CA GLU A 107 -23.98 -27.25 -4.11
C GLU A 107 -23.88 -25.80 -4.59
N ILE A 108 -22.91 -25.05 -4.07
CA ILE A 108 -22.66 -23.69 -4.55
C ILE A 108 -21.81 -23.75 -5.83
N LEU A 109 -22.36 -23.22 -6.91
CA LEU A 109 -21.67 -23.12 -8.19
C LEU A 109 -20.70 -21.94 -8.21
N TRP A 110 -21.18 -20.75 -7.81
CA TRP A 110 -20.36 -19.55 -7.65
C TRP A 110 -21.10 -18.44 -6.86
N PHE A 111 -20.37 -17.41 -6.42
CA PHE A 111 -20.87 -16.17 -5.81
C PHE A 111 -20.57 -14.99 -6.74
N LYS A 112 -21.58 -14.29 -7.22
CA LYS A 112 -21.38 -13.17 -8.16
C LYS A 112 -20.75 -11.94 -7.48
N GLN A 113 -21.03 -11.74 -6.20
CA GLN A 113 -20.40 -10.72 -5.34
C GLN A 113 -18.92 -10.99 -5.01
N ILE A 114 -18.30 -12.07 -5.51
CA ILE A 114 -16.86 -12.34 -5.33
C ILE A 114 -16.23 -12.55 -6.72
N PRO A 115 -16.22 -11.54 -7.59
CA PRO A 115 -15.90 -11.75 -8.99
C PRO A 115 -14.50 -12.31 -9.20
N THR A 116 -14.38 -13.20 -10.17
CA THR A 116 -13.11 -13.76 -10.64
C THR A 116 -12.84 -13.32 -12.08
N ASN A 117 -11.64 -13.62 -12.61
CA ASN A 117 -11.25 -13.13 -13.92
C ASN A 117 -11.98 -13.85 -15.07
N HIS A 118 -12.18 -15.16 -14.96
CA HIS A 118 -12.77 -16.01 -16.00
C HIS A 118 -13.60 -17.14 -15.41
N PHE A 119 -14.55 -17.64 -16.18
CA PHE A 119 -15.20 -18.93 -15.91
C PHE A 119 -14.20 -20.06 -16.11
N SER A 120 -13.50 -20.45 -15.04
CA SER A 120 -12.65 -21.64 -15.01
C SER A 120 -13.36 -22.75 -14.24
N ILE A 121 -13.22 -23.98 -14.72
CA ILE A 121 -13.86 -25.18 -14.16
C ILE A 121 -12.80 -26.04 -13.49
N SER A 122 -13.11 -26.53 -12.29
CA SER A 122 -12.37 -27.60 -11.64
C SER A 122 -12.54 -28.92 -12.38
N GLY A 123 -11.43 -29.51 -12.85
CA GLY A 123 -11.41 -30.87 -13.40
C GLY A 123 -11.44 -31.96 -12.33
N PHE A 124 -11.75 -31.61 -11.07
CA PHE A 124 -11.58 -32.51 -9.93
C PHE A 124 -12.78 -33.44 -9.75
N GLY A 125 -12.51 -34.75 -9.85
CA GLY A 125 -13.35 -35.78 -9.25
C GLY A 125 -14.51 -36.31 -10.10
N PHE A 126 -14.44 -36.23 -11.43
CA PHE A 126 -15.39 -36.97 -12.27
C PHE A 126 -15.07 -38.46 -12.20
N SER A 127 -15.89 -39.22 -11.48
CA SER A 127 -15.78 -40.67 -11.39
C SER A 127 -16.30 -41.38 -12.65
N SER A 128 -17.02 -40.66 -13.51
CA SER A 128 -17.54 -41.17 -14.79
C SER A 128 -17.62 -40.10 -15.90
N ILE A 129 -17.66 -40.55 -17.16
CA ILE A 129 -17.88 -39.72 -18.37
C ILE A 129 -19.24 -38.99 -18.29
N PHE A 130 -20.23 -39.59 -17.63
CA PHE A 130 -21.56 -39.02 -17.47
C PHE A 130 -21.56 -37.75 -16.61
N GLU A 131 -20.80 -37.74 -15.50
CA GLU A 131 -20.67 -36.57 -14.64
C GLU A 131 -19.96 -35.42 -15.36
N ARG A 132 -19.00 -35.73 -16.23
CA ARG A 132 -18.28 -34.74 -17.05
C ARG A 132 -19.22 -34.09 -18.08
N ASN A 133 -20.05 -34.88 -18.76
CA ASN A 133 -21.04 -34.38 -19.74
C ASN A 133 -22.12 -33.52 -19.11
N LEU A 134 -22.67 -33.92 -17.96
CA LEU A 134 -23.67 -33.12 -17.24
C LEU A 134 -23.08 -31.76 -16.80
N TYR A 135 -21.80 -31.77 -16.39
CA TYR A 135 -21.10 -30.57 -15.97
C TYR A 135 -20.82 -29.61 -17.13
N ASP A 136 -20.42 -30.11 -18.30
CA ASP A 136 -20.25 -29.27 -19.51
C ASP A 136 -21.57 -28.65 -19.99
N ILE A 137 -22.68 -29.39 -19.88
CA ILE A 137 -24.03 -28.86 -20.13
C ILE A 137 -24.37 -27.75 -19.14
N LEU A 138 -24.10 -27.95 -17.85
CA LEU A 138 -24.32 -26.92 -16.83
C LEU A 138 -23.47 -25.68 -17.09
N LYS A 139 -22.24 -25.83 -17.60
CA LYS A 139 -21.36 -24.70 -17.96
C LYS A 139 -21.98 -23.85 -19.05
N VAL A 140 -22.41 -24.51 -20.13
CA VAL A 140 -23.07 -23.82 -21.25
C VAL A 140 -24.30 -23.10 -20.74
N ASN A 141 -25.14 -23.77 -19.95
CA ASN A 141 -26.35 -23.16 -19.40
C ASN A 141 -26.07 -21.96 -18.48
N VAL A 142 -25.04 -22.02 -17.63
CA VAL A 142 -24.64 -20.89 -16.76
C VAL A 142 -24.13 -19.71 -17.61
N VAL A 143 -23.23 -19.97 -18.57
CA VAL A 143 -22.71 -18.92 -19.46
C VAL A 143 -23.82 -18.29 -20.32
N GLU A 144 -24.77 -19.10 -20.79
CA GLU A 144 -25.94 -18.63 -21.53
C GLU A 144 -26.90 -17.83 -20.63
N SER A 145 -27.13 -18.26 -19.39
CA SER A 145 -27.95 -17.51 -18.42
C SER A 145 -27.33 -16.14 -18.06
N GLU A 146 -26.01 -16.01 -18.16
CA GLU A 146 -25.24 -14.77 -17.96
C GLU A 146 -25.33 -13.79 -19.14
N LYS A 147 -26.13 -14.08 -20.16
CA LYS A 147 -26.54 -13.09 -21.17
C LYS A 147 -27.40 -11.99 -20.56
N TYR A 148 -28.13 -12.29 -19.48
CA TYR A 148 -29.01 -11.35 -18.80
C TYR A 148 -28.64 -11.23 -17.31
N CYS A 149 -28.85 -10.05 -16.76
CA CYS A 149 -28.71 -9.83 -15.33
C CYS A 149 -29.88 -10.48 -14.59
N LYS A 150 -29.61 -11.41 -13.67
CA LYS A 150 -30.64 -12.04 -12.84
C LYS A 150 -31.42 -11.09 -11.94
N LEU A 151 -30.78 -10.01 -11.51
CA LEU A 151 -31.35 -9.05 -10.56
C LEU A 151 -32.28 -8.03 -11.22
N CYS A 152 -32.13 -7.75 -12.53
CA CYS A 152 -32.93 -6.73 -13.22
C CYS A 152 -33.41 -7.11 -14.63
N GLY A 153 -33.04 -8.29 -15.14
CA GLY A 153 -33.43 -8.78 -16.46
C GLY A 153 -32.72 -8.13 -17.65
N LYS A 154 -31.89 -7.10 -17.45
CA LYS A 154 -31.21 -6.40 -18.55
C LYS A 154 -30.18 -7.28 -19.23
N SER A 155 -30.07 -7.14 -20.55
CA SER A 155 -29.01 -7.75 -21.33
C SER A 155 -27.63 -7.25 -20.85
N LEU A 156 -26.67 -8.17 -20.74
CA LEU A 156 -25.28 -7.88 -20.41
C LEU A 156 -24.36 -8.03 -21.61
N TYR A 157 -24.66 -8.91 -22.58
CA TYR A 157 -23.85 -9.06 -23.78
C TYR A 157 -24.62 -9.83 -24.85
N GLN A 158 -24.61 -9.31 -26.08
CA GLN A 158 -25.27 -9.93 -27.25
C GLN A 158 -24.29 -10.28 -28.38
N GLY A 159 -22.98 -10.05 -28.20
CA GLY A 159 -21.99 -10.36 -29.22
C GLY A 159 -21.57 -11.84 -29.26
N THR A 160 -20.70 -12.19 -30.21
CA THR A 160 -20.22 -13.55 -30.45
C THR A 160 -18.75 -13.76 -30.08
N ASP A 161 -18.06 -12.75 -29.55
CA ASP A 161 -16.64 -12.83 -29.18
C ASP A 161 -16.45 -13.83 -28.02
N SER A 162 -15.82 -14.96 -28.32
CA SER A 162 -15.57 -16.04 -27.37
C SER A 162 -14.67 -15.59 -26.22
N SER A 163 -13.76 -14.64 -26.44
CA SER A 163 -12.85 -14.12 -25.42
C SER A 163 -13.58 -13.29 -24.35
N ILE A 164 -14.66 -12.60 -24.74
CA ILE A 164 -15.52 -11.81 -23.84
C ILE A 164 -16.62 -12.68 -23.23
N LYS A 165 -17.12 -13.67 -23.98
CA LYS A 165 -18.18 -14.59 -23.54
C LYS A 165 -17.84 -15.26 -22.21
N HIS A 166 -16.58 -15.61 -21.99
CA HIS A 166 -16.08 -16.29 -20.79
C HIS A 166 -15.55 -15.38 -19.67
N LYS A 167 -15.68 -14.06 -19.79
CA LYS A 167 -15.40 -13.12 -18.69
C LYS A 167 -16.60 -13.00 -17.77
N VAL A 168 -16.34 -12.87 -16.46
CA VAL A 168 -17.37 -12.57 -15.46
C VAL A 168 -17.81 -11.12 -15.62
N ARG A 169 -19.13 -10.89 -15.68
CA ARG A 169 -19.74 -9.58 -15.93
C ARG A 169 -20.69 -9.21 -14.81
N LEU A 170 -20.61 -7.98 -14.32
CA LEU A 170 -21.50 -7.43 -13.30
C LEU A 170 -22.37 -6.35 -13.91
N CYS A 171 -23.69 -6.48 -13.82
CA CYS A 171 -24.61 -5.49 -14.36
C CYS A 171 -24.37 -4.11 -13.74
N SER A 172 -24.08 -3.10 -14.55
CA SER A 172 -23.78 -1.76 -14.03
C SER A 172 -24.97 -1.09 -13.36
N TYR A 173 -26.21 -1.59 -13.58
CA TYR A 173 -27.43 -1.16 -12.89
C TYR A 173 -27.70 -1.84 -11.55
N CYS A 174 -27.07 -2.99 -11.28
CA CYS A 174 -27.27 -3.75 -10.03
C CYS A 174 -26.04 -3.75 -9.14
N TYR A 175 -24.88 -3.45 -9.71
CA TYR A 175 -23.59 -3.35 -9.05
C TYR A 175 -23.03 -1.98 -9.34
N LEU A 176 -23.43 -0.97 -8.57
CA LEU A 176 -23.06 0.41 -8.80
C LEU A 176 -21.68 0.71 -8.18
N ILE A 177 -20.71 1.08 -9.00
CA ILE A 177 -19.42 1.62 -8.52
C ILE A 177 -19.61 3.12 -8.28
N THR A 178 -19.25 3.60 -7.09
CA THR A 178 -19.09 5.03 -6.81
C THR A 178 -17.69 5.37 -6.39
N TYR A 179 -17.41 6.66 -6.43
CA TYR A 179 -16.20 7.25 -5.92
C TYR A 179 -16.55 8.51 -5.13
N GLY A 180 -15.58 9.07 -4.43
CA GLY A 180 -15.71 10.36 -3.77
C GLY A 180 -14.46 10.66 -2.99
N ASN A 181 -14.58 11.59 -2.05
CA ASN A 181 -13.51 11.92 -1.13
C ASN A 181 -14.00 11.77 0.31
N ILE A 182 -13.09 11.41 1.22
CA ILE A 182 -13.30 11.41 2.67
C ILE A 182 -12.21 12.22 3.34
N GLU A 183 -12.51 12.79 4.51
CA GLU A 183 -11.49 13.49 5.29
C GLU A 183 -10.48 12.50 5.87
N SER A 184 -9.19 12.72 5.61
CA SER A 184 -8.12 12.00 6.28
C SER A 184 -8.11 12.38 7.76
N THR A 185 -8.14 11.38 8.63
CA THR A 185 -7.99 11.58 10.07
C THR A 185 -6.57 12.03 10.46
N PHE A 186 -5.60 11.92 9.54
CA PHE A 186 -4.21 12.30 9.74
C PHE A 186 -3.97 13.76 9.32
N THR A 187 -4.34 14.13 8.08
CA THR A 187 -3.99 15.44 7.50
C THR A 187 -5.13 16.45 7.50
N LYS A 188 -6.36 16.04 7.82
CA LYS A 188 -7.59 16.82 7.60
C LYS A 188 -7.87 17.17 6.13
N LYS A 189 -7.05 16.68 5.19
CA LYS A 189 -7.24 16.83 3.75
C LYS A 189 -8.21 15.76 3.22
N LEU A 190 -8.89 16.09 2.12
CA LEU A 190 -9.76 15.16 1.41
C LEU A 190 -8.94 14.12 0.64
N ILE A 191 -9.15 12.84 0.94
CA ILE A 191 -8.52 11.71 0.25
C ILE A 191 -9.56 10.92 -0.59
N PRO A 192 -9.20 10.43 -1.78
CA PRO A 192 -10.08 9.66 -2.66
C PRO A 192 -10.44 8.29 -2.09
N ILE A 193 -11.67 7.89 -2.39
CA ILE A 193 -12.23 6.59 -2.05
C ILE A 193 -13.03 6.04 -3.24
N ILE A 194 -12.90 4.74 -3.51
CA ILE A 194 -13.75 4.00 -4.44
C ILE A 194 -14.59 3.02 -3.64
N TYR A 195 -15.89 2.99 -3.93
CA TYR A 195 -16.85 2.05 -3.36
C TYR A 195 -17.14 0.96 -4.39
N LEU A 196 -16.53 -0.21 -4.18
CA LEU A 196 -16.78 -1.38 -5.01
C LEU A 196 -18.01 -2.16 -4.49
N PRO A 197 -18.97 -2.50 -5.38
CA PRO A 197 -20.17 -3.23 -5.02
C PRO A 197 -19.94 -4.75 -4.84
N TRP A 198 -18.70 -5.19 -4.66
CA TRP A 198 -18.32 -6.59 -4.47
C TRP A 198 -17.19 -6.79 -3.46
N TRP A 199 -16.98 -8.04 -3.06
CA TRP A 199 -15.96 -8.48 -2.12
C TRP A 199 -14.63 -8.68 -2.83
N HIS A 200 -13.73 -7.72 -2.69
CA HIS A 200 -12.46 -7.68 -3.40
C HIS A 200 -11.41 -8.53 -2.69
N ASN A 201 -11.42 -9.85 -2.89
CA ASN A 201 -10.58 -10.79 -2.16
C ASN A 201 -9.17 -11.03 -2.76
N LYS A 202 -8.70 -10.18 -3.68
CA LYS A 202 -7.37 -10.33 -4.31
C LYS A 202 -6.23 -10.15 -3.29
N PRO A 203 -5.14 -10.93 -3.36
CA PRO A 203 -4.03 -10.83 -2.41
C PRO A 203 -3.03 -9.71 -2.76
N HIS A 204 -3.13 -9.13 -3.95
CA HIS A 204 -2.19 -8.15 -4.46
C HIS A 204 -2.81 -6.77 -4.56
N CYS A 205 -2.00 -5.74 -4.32
CA CYS A 205 -2.36 -4.33 -4.46
C CYS A 205 -2.70 -4.00 -5.91
N ASP A 206 -3.82 -3.33 -6.15
CA ASP A 206 -4.22 -2.93 -7.49
C ASP A 206 -3.26 -1.88 -8.06
N GLY A 207 -2.70 -1.01 -7.22
CA GLY A 207 -1.78 0.04 -7.63
C GLY A 207 -0.37 -0.44 -8.01
N CYS A 208 0.26 -1.31 -7.20
CA CYS A 208 1.65 -1.73 -7.44
C CYS A 208 1.85 -3.23 -7.69
N GLY A 209 0.83 -4.06 -7.54
CA GLY A 209 0.92 -5.51 -7.71
C GLY A 209 1.65 -6.27 -6.59
N LYS A 210 2.21 -5.59 -5.58
CA LYS A 210 2.82 -6.27 -4.40
C LYS A 210 1.74 -6.91 -3.52
N GLU A 211 2.12 -7.95 -2.78
CA GLU A 211 1.24 -8.63 -1.82
C GLU A 211 0.75 -7.67 -0.72
N LEU A 212 -0.51 -7.82 -0.33
CA LEU A 212 -1.20 -6.99 0.66
C LEU A 212 -0.98 -7.56 2.06
N LYS A 213 -0.80 -6.67 3.03
CA LYS A 213 -0.77 -7.03 4.46
C LYS A 213 -2.21 -7.11 4.97
N ILE A 214 -2.56 -8.23 5.58
CA ILE A 214 -3.88 -8.46 6.19
C ILE A 214 -3.85 -7.95 7.64
N THR A 215 -4.82 -7.17 8.04
CA THR A 215 -4.93 -6.63 9.42
C THR A 215 -6.13 -7.20 10.17
N SER A 216 -7.18 -7.61 9.45
CA SER A 216 -8.29 -8.37 9.99
C SER A 216 -8.88 -9.26 8.90
N ASP A 217 -9.92 -10.02 9.25
CA ASP A 217 -10.65 -10.84 8.31
C ASP A 217 -11.36 -10.04 7.19
N CYS A 218 -11.52 -8.72 7.32
CA CYS A 218 -12.13 -7.83 6.34
C CYS A 218 -11.29 -6.60 6.00
N GLN A 219 -10.03 -6.55 6.42
CA GLN A 219 -9.13 -5.42 6.18
C GLN A 219 -7.76 -5.88 5.70
N LYS A 220 -7.27 -5.19 4.66
CA LYS A 220 -5.91 -5.37 4.15
C LYS A 220 -5.42 -4.08 3.51
N TYR A 221 -4.11 -3.93 3.41
CA TYR A 221 -3.52 -2.70 2.89
C TYR A 221 -2.18 -2.93 2.19
N CYS A 222 -1.79 -1.98 1.36
CA CYS A 222 -0.46 -1.91 0.76
C CYS A 222 0.35 -0.82 1.46
N GLY A 223 1.30 -1.18 2.32
CA GLY A 223 2.11 -0.18 3.06
C GLY A 223 2.97 0.71 2.16
N GLY A 224 3.35 0.24 0.96
CA GLY A 224 4.13 1.04 0.00
C GLY A 224 3.27 1.96 -0.88
N CYS A 225 1.97 1.69 -1.02
CA CYS A 225 1.05 2.56 -1.78
C CYS A 225 0.07 3.31 -0.89
N PHE A 226 -0.01 2.98 0.41
CA PHE A 226 -1.04 3.45 1.34
C PHE A 226 -2.46 3.29 0.81
N ILE A 227 -2.70 2.20 0.09
CA ILE A 227 -4.03 1.83 -0.39
C ILE A 227 -4.62 0.84 0.61
N PHE A 228 -5.77 1.18 1.17
CA PHE A 228 -6.50 0.36 2.14
C PHE A 228 -7.74 -0.23 1.50
N TYR A 229 -8.01 -1.50 1.79
CA TYR A 229 -9.15 -2.24 1.33
C TYR A 229 -9.97 -2.65 2.54
N ILE A 230 -11.17 -2.09 2.66
CA ILE A 230 -12.05 -2.27 3.82
C ILE A 230 -13.35 -2.92 3.35
N GLY A 231 -13.53 -4.19 3.69
CA GLY A 231 -14.70 -5.00 3.32
C GLY A 231 -15.83 -4.86 4.33
N CYS A 232 -17.08 -4.78 3.84
CA CYS A 232 -18.26 -4.88 4.70
C CYS A 232 -18.82 -6.31 4.71
N ARG A 233 -18.71 -6.98 5.86
CA ARG A 233 -19.20 -8.37 6.07
C ARG A 233 -20.70 -8.55 5.92
N TYR A 234 -21.49 -7.48 5.98
CA TYR A 234 -22.95 -7.55 5.87
C TYR A 234 -23.44 -7.36 4.43
N CYS A 235 -22.63 -6.70 3.59
CA CYS A 235 -23.02 -6.30 2.24
C CYS A 235 -22.17 -6.95 1.14
N LEU A 236 -21.03 -7.56 1.50
CA LEU A 236 -20.01 -8.02 0.57
C LEU A 236 -19.57 -6.93 -0.41
N THR A 237 -19.38 -5.71 0.08
CA THR A 237 -18.84 -4.57 -0.66
C THR A 237 -17.44 -4.24 -0.15
N THR A 238 -16.64 -3.53 -0.94
CA THR A 238 -15.28 -3.11 -0.54
C THR A 238 -15.06 -1.63 -0.78
N ASN A 239 -14.57 -0.93 0.22
CA ASN A 239 -14.07 0.44 0.07
C ASN A 239 -12.56 0.38 -0.19
N ILE A 240 -12.10 1.00 -1.29
CA ILE A 240 -10.68 1.20 -1.60
C ILE A 240 -10.35 2.65 -1.29
N ILE A 241 -9.45 2.88 -0.34
CA ILE A 241 -9.10 4.21 0.15
C ILE A 241 -7.66 4.52 -0.25
N PHE A 242 -7.45 5.66 -0.87
CA PHE A 242 -6.15 6.12 -1.34
C PHE A 242 -5.58 7.14 -0.36
N GLY A 243 -5.08 6.66 0.78
CA GLY A 243 -4.51 7.49 1.83
C GLY A 243 -4.85 7.02 3.24
N LEU A 244 -4.27 7.71 4.22
CA LEU A 244 -4.40 7.37 5.63
C LEU A 244 -5.75 7.83 6.21
N THR A 245 -6.47 6.91 6.84
CA THR A 245 -7.66 7.20 7.66
C THR A 245 -7.83 6.10 8.71
N THR A 246 -8.41 6.44 9.86
CA THR A 246 -8.71 5.47 10.93
C THR A 246 -10.12 4.89 10.84
N ARG A 247 -10.95 5.37 9.92
CA ARG A 247 -12.34 4.90 9.78
C ARG A 247 -12.79 4.86 8.33
N SER A 248 -13.70 3.93 8.05
CA SER A 248 -14.44 3.84 6.80
C SER A 248 -15.89 3.50 7.08
N GLN A 249 -16.81 3.95 6.24
CA GLN A 249 -18.24 3.65 6.37
C GLN A 249 -18.74 2.91 5.15
N CYS A 250 -19.47 1.81 5.34
CA CYS A 250 -20.12 1.11 4.25
C CYS A 250 -21.27 1.96 3.69
N ARG A 251 -21.20 2.33 2.41
CA ARG A 251 -22.27 3.12 1.74
C ARG A 251 -23.64 2.46 1.78
N LYS A 252 -23.70 1.13 1.80
CA LYS A 252 -24.96 0.39 1.82
C LYS A 252 -25.64 0.39 3.18
N CYS A 253 -24.94 -0.10 4.19
CA CYS A 253 -25.54 -0.35 5.50
C CYS A 253 -25.12 0.65 6.58
N GLN A 254 -24.38 1.70 6.20
CA GLN A 254 -23.92 2.79 7.07
C GLN A 254 -23.10 2.37 8.29
N ARG A 255 -22.71 1.09 8.40
CA ARG A 255 -21.85 0.59 9.47
C ARG A 255 -20.44 1.15 9.32
N VAL A 256 -19.92 1.69 10.42
CA VAL A 256 -18.56 2.21 10.52
C VAL A 256 -17.61 1.05 10.82
N SER A 257 -16.48 1.02 10.13
CA SER A 257 -15.36 0.11 10.37
C SER A 257 -14.14 0.94 10.77
N TYR A 258 -13.55 0.62 11.93
CA TYR A 258 -12.30 1.22 12.36
C TYR A 258 -11.14 0.48 11.68
N ILE A 259 -10.29 1.23 11.00
CA ILE A 259 -9.13 0.67 10.29
C ILE A 259 -8.05 0.40 11.32
N ILE A 260 -7.64 -0.87 11.42
CA ILE A 260 -6.56 -1.28 12.32
C ILE A 260 -5.26 -0.75 11.71
N ASP A 261 -4.79 0.38 12.23
CA ASP A 261 -3.56 1.01 11.78
C ASP A 261 -2.34 0.32 12.39
N ASN A 262 -1.78 -0.65 11.66
CA ASN A 262 -0.48 -1.24 11.98
C ASN A 262 0.69 -0.43 11.42
N LEU A 263 0.45 0.70 10.73
CA LEU A 263 1.55 1.51 10.21
C LEU A 263 2.18 2.38 11.31
N ASN A 264 1.48 2.64 12.41
CA ASN A 264 1.96 3.48 13.53
C ASN A 264 2.63 4.76 13.01
N ILE A 265 2.05 5.47 12.03
CA ILE A 265 2.75 6.61 11.40
C ILE A 265 2.66 7.88 12.26
N LEU A 266 1.69 7.96 13.17
CA LEU A 266 1.60 9.05 14.14
C LEU A 266 2.73 8.95 15.16
N SER A 267 3.40 10.07 15.37
CA SER A 267 4.41 10.26 16.40
C SER A 267 3.82 10.79 17.70
N GLY A 268 2.65 11.47 17.62
CA GLY A 268 2.08 12.23 18.72
C GLY A 268 2.70 13.61 18.90
N ASN A 269 3.67 13.97 18.05
CA ASN A 269 4.22 15.32 17.93
C ASN A 269 3.60 15.98 16.69
N SER A 270 2.79 17.02 16.91
CA SER A 270 2.02 17.67 15.83
C SER A 270 2.90 18.21 14.71
N GLU A 271 4.07 18.76 15.02
CA GLU A 271 4.99 19.31 14.02
C GLU A 271 5.63 18.21 13.16
N LEU A 272 6.00 17.08 13.78
CA LEU A 272 6.49 15.92 13.06
C LEU A 272 5.40 15.23 12.25
N ASP A 273 4.19 15.14 12.79
CA ASP A 273 3.06 14.56 12.09
C ASP A 273 2.65 15.44 10.89
N ASP A 274 2.68 16.76 11.01
CA ASP A 274 2.46 17.72 9.92
C ASP A 274 3.56 17.64 8.85
N PHE A 275 4.82 17.48 9.26
CA PHE A 275 5.92 17.33 8.32
C PHE A 275 5.86 15.98 7.59
N LEU A 276 5.62 14.90 8.33
CA LEU A 276 5.38 13.58 7.76
C LEU A 276 4.17 13.59 6.84
N ALA A 277 3.10 14.33 7.13
CA ALA A 277 1.96 14.52 6.23
C ALA A 277 2.37 15.12 4.87
N ASN A 278 3.40 15.97 4.84
CA ASN A 278 3.91 16.58 3.61
C ASN A 278 4.93 15.69 2.87
N ILE A 279 5.73 14.90 3.59
CA ILE A 279 6.65 13.91 2.97
C ILE A 279 5.87 12.70 2.45
N LEU A 280 4.91 12.22 3.24
CA LEU A 280 4.00 11.16 2.84
C LEU A 280 3.48 11.58 1.47
N PRO A 281 3.62 10.70 0.46
CA PRO A 281 3.39 11.09 -0.92
C PRO A 281 2.10 11.92 -1.05
N GLU A 282 2.18 13.14 -1.60
CA GLU A 282 1.00 13.96 -1.95
C GLU A 282 0.02 13.19 -2.86
N SER A 283 0.46 12.03 -3.36
CA SER A 283 -0.27 10.93 -3.98
C SER A 283 -1.69 10.64 -3.48
N TYR A 284 -2.03 10.97 -2.23
CA TYR A 284 -3.37 10.67 -1.72
C TYR A 284 -4.40 11.48 -2.49
N ASN A 285 -4.17 12.77 -2.73
CA ASN A 285 -5.15 13.63 -3.42
C ASN A 285 -5.09 13.51 -4.95
N ASN A 286 -4.04 12.90 -5.50
CA ASN A 286 -3.82 12.87 -6.94
C ASN A 286 -4.44 11.67 -7.64
N PHE A 287 -4.97 10.66 -6.92
CA PHE A 287 -5.88 9.71 -7.56
C PHE A 287 -7.07 10.49 -8.11
N LYS A 288 -7.06 10.71 -9.43
CA LYS A 288 -8.09 11.46 -10.15
C LYS A 288 -9.32 10.59 -10.25
N ALA A 289 -10.14 10.65 -9.20
CA ALA A 289 -11.37 9.88 -9.12
C ALA A 289 -12.33 10.22 -10.28
N ASP A 290 -12.28 11.45 -10.79
CA ASP A 290 -13.00 11.86 -12.01
C ASP A 290 -12.47 11.15 -13.27
N GLU A 291 -11.14 11.01 -13.44
CA GLU A 291 -10.56 10.25 -14.55
C GLU A 291 -10.91 8.76 -14.46
N PHE A 292 -10.95 8.21 -13.24
CA PHE A 292 -11.46 6.87 -13.00
C PHE A 292 -12.93 6.75 -13.44
N ALA A 293 -13.76 7.70 -13.03
CA ALA A 293 -15.19 7.74 -13.36
C ALA A 293 -15.42 7.77 -14.87
N ASP A 294 -14.67 8.60 -15.59
CA ASP A 294 -14.77 8.74 -17.04
C ASP A 294 -14.31 7.46 -17.76
N LYS A 295 -13.27 6.78 -17.26
CA LYS A 295 -12.80 5.50 -17.81
C LYS A 295 -13.78 4.33 -17.59
N ILE A 296 -14.69 4.42 -16.62
CA ILE A 296 -15.71 3.37 -16.36
C ILE A 296 -17.10 3.72 -16.92
N LYS A 297 -17.28 4.93 -17.48
CA LYS A 297 -18.57 5.57 -17.79
C LYS A 297 -19.38 4.94 -18.94
N SER A 298 -18.87 3.91 -19.61
CA SER A 298 -19.33 3.52 -20.96
C SER A 298 -19.87 2.09 -21.11
N SER A 299 -20.15 1.36 -20.03
CA SER A 299 -20.52 -0.06 -20.13
C SER A 299 -21.84 -0.41 -19.43
N GLU A 300 -22.66 -1.24 -20.10
CA GLU A 300 -23.86 -1.87 -19.53
C GLU A 300 -23.52 -2.88 -18.40
N TYR A 301 -22.23 -3.20 -18.27
CA TYR A 301 -21.68 -4.13 -17.30
C TYR A 301 -20.22 -3.83 -16.99
N TYR A 302 -19.80 -4.11 -15.77
CA TYR A 302 -18.41 -4.06 -15.37
C TYR A 302 -17.74 -5.41 -15.58
N ILE A 303 -16.50 -5.37 -16.07
CA ILE A 303 -15.54 -6.47 -16.01
C ILE A 303 -14.57 -6.15 -14.85
N PRO A 304 -14.64 -6.87 -13.71
CA PRO A 304 -13.85 -6.52 -12.52
C PRO A 304 -12.33 -6.52 -12.73
N LEU A 305 -11.82 -7.29 -13.70
CA LEU A 305 -10.40 -7.24 -14.07
C LEU A 305 -10.02 -5.89 -14.69
N GLU A 306 -10.89 -5.34 -15.54
CA GLU A 306 -10.67 -4.06 -16.23
C GLU A 306 -10.67 -2.90 -15.24
N ILE A 307 -11.55 -2.94 -14.24
CA ILE A 307 -11.55 -1.99 -13.12
C ILE A 307 -10.19 -1.98 -12.39
N ASN A 308 -9.63 -3.16 -12.12
CA ASN A 308 -8.33 -3.26 -11.45
C ASN A 308 -7.19 -2.75 -12.34
N SER A 309 -7.23 -3.02 -13.65
CA SER A 309 -6.23 -2.46 -14.57
C SER A 309 -6.34 -0.94 -14.70
N THR A 310 -7.56 -0.39 -14.64
CA THR A 310 -7.79 1.06 -14.64
C THR A 310 -7.19 1.69 -13.39
N ILE A 311 -7.46 1.13 -12.19
CA ILE A 311 -6.83 1.59 -10.94
C ILE A 311 -5.31 1.53 -11.05
N ARG A 312 -4.76 0.41 -11.55
CA ARG A 312 -3.31 0.26 -11.73
C ARG A 312 -2.71 1.31 -12.65
N SER A 313 -3.32 1.54 -13.82
CA SER A 313 -2.84 2.51 -14.80
C SER A 313 -2.82 3.92 -14.22
N LEU A 314 -3.88 4.30 -13.51
CA LEU A 314 -3.94 5.57 -12.79
C LEU A 314 -2.81 5.65 -11.75
N CYS A 315 -2.66 4.61 -10.91
CA CYS A 315 -1.58 4.53 -9.93
C CYS A 315 -0.16 4.63 -10.51
N GLN A 316 0.08 4.07 -11.70
CA GLN A 316 1.37 4.12 -12.37
C GLN A 316 1.69 5.51 -12.93
N ASN A 317 0.69 6.19 -13.50
CA ASN A 317 0.85 7.57 -13.95
C ASN A 317 1.26 8.48 -12.78
N TYR A 318 0.76 8.23 -11.56
CA TYR A 318 1.17 8.98 -10.36
C TYR A 318 2.63 8.77 -9.98
N LYS A 319 3.13 7.54 -10.04
CA LYS A 319 4.54 7.26 -9.71
C LYS A 319 5.51 8.00 -10.62
N ASN A 320 5.17 8.14 -11.90
CA ASN A 320 6.02 8.83 -12.86
C ASN A 320 6.02 10.35 -12.67
N ALA A 321 4.91 10.94 -12.20
CA ALA A 321 4.83 12.36 -11.84
C ALA A 321 5.52 12.70 -10.50
N GLN A 322 5.76 11.70 -9.64
CA GLN A 322 6.33 11.89 -8.30
C GLN A 322 7.86 11.99 -8.29
N SER A 323 8.54 11.83 -9.43
CA SER A 323 10.01 11.91 -9.50
C SER A 323 10.60 13.27 -9.10
N GLU A 324 9.76 14.25 -8.75
CA GLU A 324 10.14 15.59 -8.31
C GLU A 324 10.33 15.74 -6.78
N LYS A 325 9.85 14.81 -5.92
CA LYS A 325 10.01 14.95 -4.46
C LYS A 325 11.44 14.57 -4.00
N LEU A 326 12.03 15.43 -3.18
CA LEU A 326 13.43 15.31 -2.74
C LEU A 326 13.61 14.32 -1.57
N ILE A 327 12.61 14.23 -0.68
CA ILE A 327 12.57 13.35 0.50
C ILE A 327 11.24 12.58 0.46
N GLU A 328 11.26 11.27 0.74
CA GLU A 328 10.07 10.41 0.72
C GLU A 328 9.91 9.53 1.98
N TRP A 329 8.72 8.97 2.19
CA TRP A 329 8.53 7.92 3.19
C TRP A 329 8.94 6.56 2.62
N ILE A 330 9.88 5.89 3.30
CA ILE A 330 10.40 4.60 2.87
C ILE A 330 9.99 3.54 3.89
N SER A 331 9.19 2.58 3.45
CA SER A 331 8.74 1.49 4.32
C SER A 331 9.93 0.64 4.79
N TYR A 332 10.09 0.46 6.12
CA TYR A 332 11.23 -0.24 6.70
C TYR A 332 11.50 -1.66 6.15
N PRO A 333 10.48 -2.50 5.83
CA PRO A 333 10.72 -3.82 5.23
C PRO A 333 11.40 -3.81 3.86
N GLN A 334 11.57 -2.65 3.23
CA GLN A 334 12.33 -2.53 1.97
C GLN A 334 13.84 -2.60 2.20
N PHE A 335 14.32 -2.39 3.44
CA PHE A 335 15.74 -2.48 3.75
C PHE A 335 16.17 -3.92 4.02
N THR A 336 17.30 -4.32 3.43
CA THR A 336 17.99 -5.58 3.75
C THR A 336 19.35 -5.31 4.36
N ASP A 337 19.96 -6.33 4.98
CA ASP A 337 21.33 -6.29 5.50
C ASP A 337 21.61 -5.16 6.50
N VAL A 338 20.60 -4.75 7.26
CA VAL A 338 20.70 -3.67 8.24
C VAL A 338 21.64 -4.07 9.39
N LYS A 339 22.76 -3.35 9.53
CA LYS A 339 23.79 -3.57 10.55
C LYS A 339 24.18 -2.25 11.21
N GLU A 340 24.30 -2.25 12.54
CA GLU A 340 24.85 -1.11 13.28
C GLU A 340 26.32 -0.93 12.90
N ILE A 341 26.72 0.31 12.61
CA ILE A 341 28.10 0.66 12.26
C ILE A 341 28.71 1.70 13.20
N ALA A 342 27.89 2.49 13.89
CA ALA A 342 28.35 3.47 14.87
C ALA A 342 27.27 3.79 15.89
N ARG A 343 27.70 4.22 17.07
CA ARG A 343 26.84 4.68 18.16
C ARG A 343 27.53 5.85 18.85
N GLY A 344 26.83 6.97 18.98
CA GLY A 344 27.37 8.22 19.52
C GLY A 344 26.43 8.90 20.52
N GLY A 345 26.75 10.16 20.84
CA GLY A 345 25.92 11.02 21.71
C GLY A 345 24.50 11.20 21.16
N PHE A 346 24.39 11.51 19.87
CA PHE A 346 23.15 11.90 19.20
C PHE A 346 22.30 10.73 18.67
N GLY A 347 22.85 9.51 18.59
CA GLY A 347 22.13 8.43 17.92
C GLY A 347 22.93 7.16 17.66
N ILE A 348 22.30 6.28 16.88
CA ILE A 348 22.86 5.04 16.34
C ILE A 348 22.79 5.12 14.81
N ILE A 349 23.87 4.75 14.15
CA ILE A 349 23.96 4.70 12.70
C ILE A 349 23.96 3.24 12.26
N TYR A 350 23.03 2.90 11.38
CA TYR A 350 23.00 1.60 10.70
C TYR A 350 23.34 1.77 9.23
N ARG A 351 23.99 0.77 8.66
CA ARG A 351 24.11 0.59 7.21
C ARG A 351 23.10 -0.45 6.76
N GLY A 352 22.38 -0.19 5.68
CA GLY A 352 21.47 -1.14 5.05
C GLY A 352 21.54 -1.08 3.53
N THR A 353 20.73 -1.90 2.87
CA THR A 353 20.58 -1.93 1.42
C THR A 353 19.15 -1.58 1.03
N LEU A 354 18.97 -0.61 0.14
CA LEU A 354 17.70 -0.23 -0.48
C LEU A 354 17.86 -0.28 -2.00
N ASP A 355 17.02 -1.03 -2.71
CA ASP A 355 17.07 -1.16 -4.18
C ASP A 355 18.47 -1.41 -4.76
N ARG A 356 19.22 -2.33 -4.12
CA ARG A 356 20.62 -2.69 -4.44
C ARG A 356 21.66 -1.59 -4.19
N GLN A 357 21.28 -0.49 -3.55
CA GLN A 357 22.18 0.58 -3.15
C GLN A 357 22.40 0.55 -1.63
N SER A 358 23.63 0.82 -1.19
CA SER A 358 23.91 0.99 0.25
C SER A 358 23.36 2.34 0.72
N VAL A 359 22.68 2.32 1.87
CA VAL A 359 22.12 3.51 2.52
C VAL A 359 22.48 3.52 4.01
N ILE A 360 22.40 4.71 4.61
CA ILE A 360 22.50 4.91 6.05
C ILE A 360 21.10 5.07 6.64
N LEU A 361 20.85 4.41 7.76
CA LEU A 361 19.70 4.67 8.63
C LEU A 361 20.22 5.35 9.90
N LYS A 362 19.98 6.65 10.03
CA LYS A 362 20.35 7.43 11.22
C LYS A 362 19.18 7.44 12.19
N LYS A 363 19.39 6.82 13.34
CA LYS A 363 18.43 6.72 14.44
C LYS A 363 18.85 7.66 15.57
N PHE A 364 17.93 8.48 16.06
CA PHE A 364 18.20 9.38 17.17
C PHE A 364 17.82 8.70 18.50
N LYS A 365 18.53 8.98 19.60
CA LYS A 365 18.23 8.36 20.92
C LYS A 365 16.93 8.90 21.49
N ASN A 366 16.10 8.09 22.18
CA ASN A 366 14.86 8.54 22.83
C ASN A 366 15.04 9.67 23.88
N SER A 367 14.49 10.87 23.60
CA SER A 367 14.30 12.03 24.49
C SER A 367 13.32 13.03 23.85
N GLN A 368 12.78 14.02 24.57
CA GLN A 368 11.98 15.09 23.92
C GLN A 368 12.80 15.93 22.92
N ASP A 369 14.11 16.05 23.13
CA ASP A 369 15.02 16.73 22.21
C ASP A 369 15.22 15.97 20.88
N THR A 370 14.87 14.69 20.85
CA THR A 370 15.07 13.79 19.71
C THR A 370 14.17 14.14 18.54
N SER A 371 12.90 14.48 18.81
CA SER A 371 12.01 15.00 17.77
C SER A 371 12.54 16.33 17.22
N ARG A 372 13.16 17.17 18.05
CA ARG A 372 13.73 18.45 17.64
C ARG A 372 14.95 18.25 16.73
N TYR A 373 15.94 17.44 17.13
CA TYR A 373 17.14 17.20 16.30
C TYR A 373 16.80 16.46 15.00
N PHE A 374 15.90 15.47 15.07
CA PHE A 374 15.40 14.77 13.89
C PHE A 374 14.73 15.74 12.92
N LEU A 375 13.80 16.58 13.41
CA LEU A 375 13.10 17.56 12.59
C LEU A 375 14.02 18.64 12.02
N ASN A 376 14.97 19.12 12.81
CA ASN A 376 15.96 20.10 12.36
C ASN A 376 16.79 19.54 11.22
N GLU A 377 17.36 18.34 11.40
CA GLU A 377 18.17 17.70 10.35
C GLU A 377 17.34 17.47 9.09
N LEU A 378 16.11 17.02 9.25
CA LEU A 378 15.21 16.72 8.14
C LEU A 378 14.84 17.99 7.34
N LYS A 379 14.47 19.07 8.04
CA LYS A 379 14.14 20.37 7.42
C LYS A 379 15.36 21.00 6.76
N SER A 380 16.49 21.08 7.46
CA SER A 380 17.71 21.68 6.92
C SER A 380 18.19 20.93 5.68
N ASN A 381 18.14 19.60 5.68
CA ASN A 381 18.46 18.79 4.51
C ASN A 381 17.51 19.06 3.33
N GLN A 382 16.20 19.22 3.59
CA GLN A 382 15.24 19.53 2.53
C GLN A 382 15.60 20.86 1.84
N TYR A 383 15.82 21.93 2.60
CA TYR A 383 16.15 23.25 2.04
C TYR A 383 17.53 23.28 1.37
N CYS A 384 18.55 22.68 1.98
CA CYS A 384 19.89 22.65 1.39
C CYS A 384 19.92 21.86 0.07
N TYR A 385 19.10 20.82 -0.05
CA TYR A 385 19.08 19.97 -1.24
C TYR A 385 18.39 20.65 -2.44
N GLU A 386 17.50 21.62 -2.24
CA GLU A 386 16.95 22.47 -3.33
C GLU A 386 18.06 23.28 -4.04
N ILE A 387 19.18 23.54 -3.35
CA ILE A 387 20.35 24.29 -3.85
C ILE A 387 21.46 23.36 -4.35
N LYS A 388 21.46 22.09 -3.89
CA LYS A 388 22.10 20.89 -4.49
C LYS A 388 23.64 20.73 -4.42
N HIS A 389 24.43 21.64 -3.84
CA HIS A 389 25.90 21.47 -3.83
C HIS A 389 26.41 20.80 -2.55
N HIS A 390 27.21 19.75 -2.70
CA HIS A 390 28.13 19.25 -1.66
C HIS A 390 27.52 18.91 -0.29
N ILE A 391 26.24 18.50 -0.23
CA ILE A 391 25.55 18.01 0.99
C ILE A 391 25.21 16.53 0.85
N ILE A 392 25.31 15.76 1.95
CA ILE A 392 24.84 14.38 2.00
C ILE A 392 23.34 14.33 1.75
N ARG A 393 22.93 13.54 0.75
CA ARG A 393 21.51 13.44 0.41
C ARG A 393 20.74 12.68 1.49
N THR A 394 19.64 13.26 1.95
CA THR A 394 18.59 12.54 2.66
C THR A 394 17.60 12.01 1.62
N HIS A 395 17.48 10.69 1.51
CA HIS A 395 16.53 10.03 0.63
C HIS A 395 15.12 10.05 1.20
N GLY A 396 14.99 9.94 2.53
CA GLY A 396 13.68 9.76 3.12
C GLY A 396 13.66 9.57 4.62
N VAL A 397 12.46 9.23 5.11
CA VAL A 397 12.20 8.88 6.50
C VAL A 397 11.65 7.46 6.55
N THR A 398 12.05 6.71 7.57
CA THR A 398 11.46 5.40 7.90
C THR A 398 11.17 5.30 9.40
N LYS A 399 10.54 4.21 9.82
CA LYS A 399 10.21 3.93 11.22
C LYS A 399 10.60 2.52 11.60
N ASP A 400 11.36 2.39 12.69
CA ASP A 400 11.82 1.11 13.23
C ASP A 400 10.59 0.30 13.71
N PRO A 401 10.30 -0.87 13.13
CA PRO A 401 9.12 -1.64 13.50
C PRO A 401 9.20 -2.23 14.91
N LYS A 402 10.40 -2.33 15.52
CA LYS A 402 10.56 -2.89 16.88
C LYS A 402 10.30 -1.86 17.96
N LEU A 403 10.84 -0.66 17.77
CA LEU A 403 10.87 0.39 18.80
C LEU A 403 9.94 1.56 18.49
N GLY A 404 9.40 1.63 17.26
CA GLY A 404 8.51 2.72 16.85
C GLY A 404 9.20 4.07 16.71
N GLU A 405 10.53 4.08 16.54
CA GLU A 405 11.32 5.31 16.44
C GLU A 405 11.58 5.67 14.97
N TYR A 406 11.54 6.96 14.62
CA TYR A 406 11.86 7.43 13.27
C TYR A 406 13.36 7.40 13.00
N MET A 407 13.69 7.16 11.74
CA MET A 407 15.06 7.12 11.25
C MET A 407 15.16 7.88 9.92
N LEU A 408 16.24 8.64 9.73
CA LEU A 408 16.56 9.24 8.45
C LEU A 408 17.23 8.21 7.55
N VAL A 409 16.82 8.18 6.30
CA VAL A 409 17.42 7.35 5.25
C VAL A 409 18.32 8.25 4.43
N MET A 410 19.63 8.04 4.49
CA MET A 410 20.63 8.95 3.94
C MET A 410 21.59 8.22 2.99
N GLN A 411 22.23 8.99 2.11
CA GLN A 411 23.27 8.52 1.20
C GLN A 411 24.44 7.92 1.98
N TYR A 412 24.92 6.76 1.53
CA TYR A 412 26.11 6.13 2.10
C TYR A 412 27.38 6.64 1.41
N ALA A 413 28.16 7.45 2.13
CA ALA A 413 29.48 7.89 1.69
C ALA A 413 30.55 6.83 2.00
N SER A 414 30.80 5.96 1.02
CA SER A 414 31.65 4.77 1.18
C SER A 414 33.14 5.05 1.43
N GLY A 415 33.62 6.27 1.18
CA GLY A 415 35.00 6.70 1.40
C GLY A 415 35.32 7.10 2.84
N GLY A 416 34.31 7.15 3.72
CA GLY A 416 34.47 7.56 5.12
C GLY A 416 34.60 9.07 5.29
N ASP A 417 35.00 9.50 6.49
CA ASP A 417 35.16 10.92 6.82
C ASP A 417 36.56 11.46 6.47
N LEU A 418 36.65 12.79 6.31
CA LEU A 418 37.86 13.50 5.96
C LEU A 418 38.96 13.32 7.01
N HIS A 419 38.62 13.22 8.31
CA HIS A 419 39.62 13.02 9.35
C HIS A 419 40.39 11.71 9.15
N ASN A 420 39.67 10.59 9.07
CA ASN A 420 40.25 9.27 8.86
C ASN A 420 40.92 9.14 7.48
N TRP A 421 40.36 9.79 6.47
CA TRP A 421 40.96 9.80 5.14
C TRP A 421 42.30 10.55 5.12
N LEU A 422 42.39 11.71 5.80
CA LEU A 422 43.63 12.48 5.91
C LEU A 422 44.70 11.68 6.65
N GLN A 423 44.37 10.99 7.75
CA GLN A 423 45.34 10.15 8.45
C GLN A 423 46.03 9.12 7.53
N LYS A 424 45.33 8.61 6.51
CA LYS A 424 45.85 7.64 5.54
C LYS A 424 46.54 8.28 4.34
N SER A 425 46.04 9.43 3.88
CA SER A 425 46.37 9.98 2.57
C SER A 425 47.22 11.25 2.62
N PHE A 426 47.40 11.87 3.79
CA PHE A 426 47.98 13.22 3.91
C PHE A 426 49.37 13.35 3.30
N VAL A 427 50.21 12.31 3.40
CA VAL A 427 51.57 12.30 2.85
C VAL A 427 51.58 12.37 1.32
N ASN A 428 50.51 11.90 0.66
CA ASN A 428 50.47 11.69 -0.78
C ASN A 428 49.72 12.80 -1.55
N ILE A 429 49.03 13.71 -0.84
CA ILE A 429 48.19 14.74 -1.46
C ILE A 429 48.95 16.05 -1.70
N LYS A 430 48.83 16.61 -2.89
CA LYS A 430 49.57 17.82 -3.31
C LYS A 430 48.78 19.09 -3.00
N TRP A 431 49.49 20.13 -2.58
CA TRP A 431 48.89 21.44 -2.28
C TRP A 431 48.28 22.11 -3.50
N ASN A 432 49.04 22.24 -4.59
CA ASN A 432 48.64 22.92 -5.81
C ASN A 432 47.57 22.17 -6.64
N LYS A 433 46.93 21.16 -6.06
CA LYS A 433 45.91 20.35 -6.73
C LYS A 433 44.91 19.75 -5.73
N ASP A 434 45.30 18.69 -5.03
CA ASP A 434 44.36 17.84 -4.29
C ASP A 434 43.75 18.57 -3.10
N LYS A 435 44.58 19.27 -2.31
CA LYS A 435 44.11 20.05 -1.15
C LYS A 435 43.18 21.19 -1.55
N LEU A 436 43.50 21.90 -2.62
CA LEU A 436 42.67 23.00 -3.14
C LEU A 436 41.32 22.48 -3.64
N ILE A 437 41.29 21.32 -4.31
CA ILE A 437 40.04 20.70 -4.76
C ILE A 437 39.16 20.31 -3.57
N ILE A 438 39.76 19.72 -2.52
CA ILE A 438 39.03 19.36 -1.28
C ILE A 438 38.44 20.62 -0.63
N LEU A 439 39.27 21.65 -0.42
CA LEU A 439 38.84 22.90 0.20
C LEU A 439 37.74 23.60 -0.59
N TRP A 440 37.85 23.62 -1.91
CA TRP A 440 36.85 24.23 -2.77
C TRP A 440 35.49 23.53 -2.67
N GLN A 441 35.46 22.19 -2.70
CA GLN A 441 34.23 21.41 -2.52
C GLN A 441 33.59 21.63 -1.14
N ILE A 442 34.42 21.70 -0.10
CA ILE A 442 33.98 22.03 1.26
C ILE A 442 33.34 23.43 1.31
N SER A 443 33.98 24.42 0.68
CA SER A 443 33.45 25.79 0.60
C SER A 443 32.11 25.86 -0.13
N GLU A 444 31.94 25.13 -1.24
CA GLU A 444 30.65 25.05 -1.95
C GLU A 444 29.55 24.39 -1.09
N GLY A 445 29.89 23.41 -0.26
CA GLY A 445 28.97 22.82 0.70
C GLY A 445 28.52 23.82 1.78
N LEU A 446 29.46 24.57 2.35
CA LEU A 446 29.14 25.62 3.33
C LEU A 446 28.31 26.75 2.70
N GLU A 447 28.64 27.16 1.48
CA GLU A 447 27.86 28.13 0.72
C GLU A 447 26.41 27.67 0.53
N THR A 448 26.20 26.38 0.26
CA THR A 448 24.86 25.79 0.14
C THR A 448 24.05 25.91 1.42
N ILE A 449 24.66 25.60 2.57
CA ILE A 449 24.01 25.71 3.87
C ILE A 449 23.63 27.17 4.16
N HIS A 450 24.54 28.10 3.89
CA HIS A 450 24.31 29.53 4.14
C HIS A 450 23.27 30.13 3.19
N LYS A 451 23.24 29.72 1.91
CA LYS A 451 22.20 30.15 0.95
C LYS A 451 20.81 29.62 1.29
N ALA A 452 20.73 28.51 2.05
CA ALA A 452 19.49 28.01 2.62
C ALA A 452 19.06 28.78 3.89
N ASP A 453 19.78 29.84 4.28
CA ASP A 453 19.61 30.58 5.53
C ASP A 453 19.84 29.74 6.80
N TYR A 454 20.73 28.74 6.73
CA TYR A 454 21.16 27.93 7.89
C TYR A 454 22.61 28.18 8.27
N ILE A 455 22.95 27.83 9.52
CA ILE A 455 24.32 27.71 10.02
C ILE A 455 24.51 26.26 10.50
N HIS A 456 25.61 25.60 10.12
CA HIS A 456 25.85 24.19 10.43
C HIS A 456 26.02 23.90 11.94
N ARG A 457 26.74 24.78 12.65
CA ARG A 457 27.02 24.73 14.11
C ARG A 457 27.84 23.55 14.65
N ASP A 458 28.15 22.56 13.82
CA ASP A 458 28.99 21.40 14.18
C ASP A 458 29.93 21.02 13.01
N PHE A 459 30.52 22.02 12.40
CA PHE A 459 31.33 21.84 11.20
C PHE A 459 32.76 21.41 11.57
N HIS A 460 33.12 20.17 11.25
CA HIS A 460 34.45 19.62 11.50
C HIS A 460 34.81 18.48 10.52
N SER A 461 36.08 18.05 10.48
CA SER A 461 36.55 17.02 9.53
C SER A 461 35.85 15.66 9.66
N GLY A 462 35.27 15.32 10.81
CA GLY A 462 34.42 14.12 10.97
C GLY A 462 33.06 14.17 10.27
N ASN A 463 32.55 15.38 9.95
CA ASN A 463 31.24 15.60 9.33
C ASN A 463 31.37 15.89 7.82
N ILE A 464 32.59 15.80 7.28
CA ILE A 464 32.89 15.95 5.86
C ILE A 464 33.18 14.55 5.32
N LEU A 465 32.31 14.02 4.48
CA LEU A 465 32.32 12.63 4.03
C LEU A 465 32.74 12.51 2.57
N TYR A 466 33.44 11.44 2.24
CA TYR A 466 33.93 11.14 0.91
C TYR A 466 33.04 10.09 0.22
N ASP A 467 32.43 10.44 -0.91
CA ASP A 467 31.68 9.50 -1.75
C ASP A 467 32.52 9.04 -2.95
N LEU A 468 32.93 7.77 -2.93
CA LEU A 468 33.72 7.12 -3.99
C LEU A 468 32.94 6.80 -5.27
N PHE A 469 31.60 6.83 -5.22
CA PHE A 469 30.74 6.23 -6.25
C PHE A 469 29.60 7.13 -6.73
N HIS A 470 29.73 8.46 -6.62
CA HIS A 470 28.72 9.39 -7.14
C HIS A 470 28.38 9.14 -8.63
N ASN A 471 29.23 8.41 -9.38
CA ASN A 471 28.93 7.93 -10.72
C ASN A 471 29.54 6.52 -11.00
N ASN A 472 28.73 5.46 -10.93
CA ASN A 472 29.16 4.08 -11.22
C ASN A 472 29.53 3.81 -12.70
N SER A 473 29.48 4.83 -13.54
CA SER A 473 29.66 4.74 -15.00
C SER A 473 31.11 4.87 -15.47
N ILE A 474 32.07 5.16 -14.58
CA ILE A 474 33.40 5.67 -14.98
C ILE A 474 34.56 4.85 -14.42
N LYS A 475 35.52 4.53 -15.30
CA LYS A 475 36.77 3.81 -15.00
C LYS A 475 37.60 4.55 -13.93
N GLU A 476 38.16 3.80 -12.98
CA GLU A 476 38.88 4.29 -11.79
C GLU A 476 39.89 5.43 -12.04
N LYS A 477 40.55 5.44 -13.20
CA LYS A 477 41.56 6.44 -13.57
C LYS A 477 41.05 7.88 -13.70
N PHE A 478 39.72 8.11 -13.71
CA PHE A 478 39.13 9.46 -13.84
C PHE A 478 38.39 9.96 -12.59
N LYS A 479 38.34 9.18 -11.50
CA LYS A 479 37.59 9.56 -10.29
C LYS A 479 38.08 10.87 -9.66
N PHE A 480 39.36 11.20 -9.72
CA PHE A 480 39.93 12.42 -9.08
C PHE A 480 39.54 13.77 -9.73
N LYS A 481 38.63 13.79 -10.70
CA LYS A 481 38.23 15.00 -11.43
C LYS A 481 36.75 15.40 -11.27
N GLU A 482 35.96 14.69 -10.47
CA GLU A 482 34.53 14.99 -10.34
C GLU A 482 34.26 16.00 -9.20
N ARG A 483 33.40 16.99 -9.49
CA ARG A 483 32.67 17.76 -8.48
C ARG A 483 31.74 16.80 -7.72
N HIS A 484 31.48 17.04 -6.44
CA HIS A 484 30.59 16.27 -5.53
C HIS A 484 31.15 15.03 -4.82
N GLN A 485 32.46 14.92 -4.62
CA GLN A 485 33.03 13.79 -3.86
C GLN A 485 33.08 14.04 -2.36
N TRP A 486 33.34 15.29 -1.96
CA TRP A 486 33.33 15.68 -0.55
C TRP A 486 32.00 16.32 -0.23
N LEU A 487 31.29 15.73 0.73
CA LEU A 487 29.92 16.09 1.07
C LEU A 487 29.87 16.42 2.56
N ILE A 488 29.23 17.53 2.91
CA ILE A 488 28.97 17.88 4.30
C ILE A 488 27.71 17.13 4.76
N GLY A 489 27.81 16.48 5.92
CA GLY A 489 26.71 15.77 6.58
C GLY A 489 26.49 16.27 8.00
N ASP A 490 25.59 15.57 8.71
CA ASP A 490 25.21 15.86 10.10
C ASP A 490 24.71 17.29 10.35
N LEU A 491 23.53 17.59 9.80
CA LEU A 491 22.89 18.89 9.97
C LEU A 491 21.98 18.94 11.21
N GLY A 492 22.00 17.95 12.10
CA GLY A 492 21.07 17.88 13.23
C GLY A 492 21.18 19.04 14.23
N LEU A 493 22.35 19.67 14.32
CA LEU A 493 22.59 20.86 15.14
C LEU A 493 22.41 22.18 14.38
N SER A 494 22.09 22.11 13.08
CA SER A 494 21.94 23.30 12.25
C SER A 494 20.74 24.13 12.69
N GLN A 495 20.85 25.44 12.55
CA GLN A 495 19.77 26.38 12.90
C GLN A 495 19.62 27.45 11.83
N PRO A 496 18.41 28.02 11.68
CA PRO A 496 18.20 29.21 10.87
C PRO A 496 19.14 30.34 11.32
N ALA A 497 19.71 31.06 10.36
CA ALA A 497 20.67 32.14 10.59
C ALA A 497 20.07 33.31 11.42
N ASN A 498 18.75 33.46 11.42
CA ASN A 498 18.01 34.45 12.19
C ASN A 498 17.56 33.96 13.59
N SER A 499 17.94 32.75 14.00
CA SER A 499 17.55 32.23 15.31
C SER A 499 18.21 33.03 16.44
N THR A 500 17.39 33.57 17.34
CA THR A 500 17.82 34.39 18.49
C THR A 500 18.22 33.55 19.71
N SER A 501 18.14 32.22 19.64
CA SER A 501 18.49 31.34 20.74
C SER A 501 19.99 31.26 20.91
N SER A 502 20.52 31.92 21.95
CA SER A 502 21.89 31.82 22.41
C SER A 502 22.21 30.49 23.12
N ASN A 503 21.67 29.37 22.64
CA ASN A 503 22.07 28.05 23.15
C ASN A 503 23.47 27.73 22.60
N ASN A 504 24.49 28.40 23.15
CA ASN A 504 25.91 28.10 23.02
C ASN A 504 26.26 26.82 23.81
N GLU A 505 25.37 25.84 23.81
CA GLU A 505 25.67 24.51 24.30
C GLU A 505 26.84 24.00 23.45
N ILE A 506 27.97 23.71 24.11
CA ILE A 506 29.15 23.16 23.47
C ILE A 506 28.80 21.74 23.06
N TYR A 507 28.47 21.55 21.80
CA TYR A 507 28.30 20.24 21.21
C TYR A 507 29.62 19.84 20.56
N GLY A 508 30.25 18.83 21.14
CA GLY A 508 31.51 18.28 20.66
C GLY A 508 31.85 17.08 21.52
N TYR A 509 31.81 15.89 20.95
CA TYR A 509 32.27 14.70 21.65
C TYR A 509 33.80 14.75 21.66
N ARG A 510 34.39 14.93 22.84
CA ARG A 510 35.81 14.62 23.04
C ARG A 510 35.93 13.10 22.86
N HIS A 511 36.53 12.65 21.77
CA HIS A 511 36.99 11.27 21.67
C HIS A 511 38.11 11.08 22.70
N ASP A 512 37.73 10.79 23.95
CA ASP A 512 38.66 10.21 24.92
C ASP A 512 38.90 8.76 24.46
N TYR A 513 39.91 8.58 23.61
CA TYR A 513 40.47 7.28 23.31
C TYR A 513 41.09 6.73 24.60
N VAL A 514 40.35 5.85 25.28
CA VAL A 514 40.95 4.95 26.26
C VAL A 514 41.91 4.04 25.51
N GLY A 515 43.20 4.28 25.71
CA GLY A 515 44.27 3.53 25.08
C GLY A 515 44.19 2.04 25.42
N THR A 516 44.39 1.22 24.40
CA THR A 516 45.03 -0.08 24.59
C THR A 516 46.43 0.02 24.04
N ASN A 517 47.38 0.14 24.97
CA ASN A 517 48.73 -0.35 24.79
C ASN A 517 48.66 -1.72 24.11
N ASN A 518 49.34 -1.88 22.98
CA ASN A 518 50.14 -3.07 22.76
C ASN A 518 51.32 -2.71 21.86
N ARG A 519 52.49 -2.78 22.49
CA ARG A 519 53.79 -2.93 21.83
C ARG A 519 53.74 -4.14 20.90
N LEU A 520 54.31 -3.99 19.70
CA LEU A 520 55.59 -4.59 19.32
C LEU A 520 56.19 -3.79 18.15
#